data_AF-A0A1M5MQJ6-F1
#
_entry.id   AF-A0A1M5MQJ6-F1
#
_cell.length_a   1.000
_cell.length_b   1.000
_cell.length_c   1.000
_cell.angle_alpha   90.00
_cell.angle_beta   90.00
_cell.angle_gamma   90.00
#
_symmetry.space_group_name_H-M   'P 1'
#
loop_
_entity.id
_entity.type
_entity.pdbx_description
1 polymer ?
#
loop_
_entity_poly.entity_id
_entity_poly.type
_entity_poly.pdbx_seq_one_letter_code
_entity_poly.pdbx_strand_id
1 'polypeptide(L)'
;MGEDKKKKYLAMTAGYIGMLLLGLAILRIIDVFQDLLTQSLALFAYLLIVSYFKLADEKIGATSRDKMLFRGGLLISLGVIWIGVLL
;
A
#
# COMPACT_ATOMS: atom_id res chain seq x y z
N MET A 1 -20.52 18.96 5.40
CA MET A 1 -19.19 18.69 4.82
C MET A 1 -19.38 18.27 3.37
N GLY A 2 -18.74 18.94 2.39
CA GLY A 2 -18.88 18.54 0.98
C GLY A 2 -18.29 17.16 0.70
N GLU A 3 -18.91 16.38 -0.20
CA GLU A 3 -18.53 14.99 -0.49
C GLU A 3 -17.05 14.83 -0.89
N ASP A 4 -16.48 15.82 -1.60
CA ASP A 4 -15.07 15.80 -2.01
C ASP A 4 -14.09 15.93 -0.85
N LYS A 5 -14.48 16.63 0.22
CA LYS A 5 -13.69 16.68 1.45
C LYS A 5 -13.75 15.33 2.16
N LYS A 6 -14.93 14.69 2.23
CA LYS A 6 -15.10 13.38 2.85
C LYS A 6 -14.27 12.30 2.16
N LYS A 7 -14.29 12.24 0.82
CA LYS A 7 -13.45 11.32 0.03
C LYS A 7 -11.96 11.55 0.27
N LYS A 8 -11.53 12.81 0.32
CA LYS A 8 -10.12 13.16 0.62
C LYS A 8 -9.69 12.68 2.00
N TYR A 9 -10.50 12.93 3.03
CA TYR A 9 -10.18 12.50 4.39
C TYR A 9 -10.14 10.97 4.49
N LEU A 10 -11.09 10.26 3.89
CA LEU A 10 -11.08 8.79 3.88
C LEU A 10 -9.83 8.23 3.21
N ALA A 11 -9.39 8.79 2.07
CA ALA A 11 -8.15 8.36 1.44
C ALA A 11 -6.90 8.71 2.26
N MET A 12 -6.86 9.88 2.91
CA MET A 12 -5.77 10.22 3.84
C MET A 12 -5.71 9.23 5.00
N THR A 13 -6.83 8.94 5.64
CA THR A 13 -6.92 7.96 6.71
C THR A 13 -6.48 6.58 6.24
N ALA A 14 -6.95 6.13 5.07
CA ALA A 14 -6.50 4.89 4.45
C ALA A 14 -4.98 4.88 4.23
N GLY A 15 -4.40 5.94 3.67
CA GLY A 15 -2.96 6.04 3.44
C GLY A 15 -2.13 5.96 4.72
N TYR A 16 -2.55 6.66 5.78
CA TYR A 16 -1.89 6.60 7.09
C TYR A 16 -2.00 5.23 7.75
N ILE A 17 -3.16 4.58 7.66
CA ILE A 17 -3.33 3.19 8.12
C ILE A 17 -2.42 2.26 7.32
N GLY A 18 -2.34 2.46 5.99
CA GLY A 18 -1.46 1.68 5.13
C GLY A 18 0.01 1.80 5.51
N MET A 19 0.50 3.02 5.79
CA MET A 19 1.87 3.24 6.27
C MET A 19 2.12 2.59 7.64
N LEU A 20 1.15 2.64 8.56
CA LEU A 20 1.24 1.95 9.85
C LEU A 20 1.36 0.43 9.69
N LEU A 21 0.51 -0.15 8.83
CA LEU A 21 0.55 -1.59 8.55
C LEU A 21 1.86 -2.01 7.87
N LEU A 22 2.43 -1.15 7.02
CA LEU A 22 3.75 -1.39 6.42
C LEU A 22 4.83 -1.44 7.50
N GLY A 23 4.82 -0.47 8.43
CA GLY A 23 5.75 -0.45 9.55
C GLY A 23 5.63 -1.68 10.45
N LEU A 24 4.39 -2.12 10.74
CA LEU A 24 4.13 -3.35 11.48
C LEU A 24 4.63 -4.59 10.73
N ALA A 25 4.44 -4.66 9.41
CA ALA A 25 4.95 -5.76 8.60
C ALA A 25 6.48 -5.82 8.65
N ILE A 26 7.17 -4.68 8.53
CA ILE A 26 8.63 -4.60 8.61
C ILE A 26 9.13 -5.04 10.00
N LEU A 27 8.51 -4.55 11.07
CA LEU A 27 8.87 -4.97 12.43
C LEU A 27 8.67 -6.47 12.64
N ARG A 28 7.58 -7.03 12.10
CA ARG A 28 7.30 -8.47 12.18
C ARG A 28 8.29 -9.30 11.38
N ILE A 29 8.77 -8.81 10.23
CA ILE A 29 9.78 -9.52 9.43
C ILE A 29 11.11 -9.69 10.18
N ILE A 30 11.43 -8.75 11.08
CA ILE A 30 12.64 -8.79 11.91
C ILE A 30 12.51 -9.84 13.02
N ASP A 31 11.30 -10.04 13.53
CA ASP A 31 11.01 -10.97 14.64
C ASP A 31 10.72 -12.40 14.16
N VAL A 32 9.89 -12.53 13.12
CA VAL A 32 9.48 -13.80 12.53
C VAL A 32 9.65 -13.72 11.01
N PHE A 33 10.66 -14.43 10.51
CA PHE A 33 11.00 -14.38 9.09
C PHE A 33 9.89 -15.02 8.24
N GLN A 34 9.29 -14.22 7.36
CA GLN A 34 8.37 -14.64 6.29
C GLN A 34 7.11 -15.42 6.71
N ASP A 35 6.43 -15.03 7.79
CA ASP A 35 5.11 -15.62 8.09
C ASP A 35 3.97 -15.05 7.23
N LEU A 36 2.88 -15.83 7.09
CA LEU A 36 1.71 -15.47 6.30
C LEU A 36 1.04 -14.15 6.77
N LEU A 37 1.12 -13.85 8.08
CA LEU A 37 0.61 -12.61 8.65
C LEU A 37 1.41 -11.39 8.18
N THR A 38 2.73 -11.52 8.06
CA THR A 38 3.61 -10.46 7.56
C THR A 38 3.33 -10.17 6.09
N GLN A 39 3.13 -11.21 5.28
CA GLN A 39 2.79 -11.08 3.86
C GLN A 39 1.42 -10.41 3.68
N SER A 40 0.41 -10.81 4.46
CA SER A 40 -0.94 -10.20 4.41
C SER A 40 -0.96 -8.76 4.92
N LEU A 41 -0.21 -8.44 5.98
CA LEU A 41 -0.01 -7.07 6.46
C LEU A 41 0.62 -6.19 5.38
N ALA A 42 1.66 -6.68 4.71
CA ALA A 42 2.32 -5.95 3.62
C ALA A 42 1.39 -5.70 2.42
N LEU A 43 0.53 -6.66 2.07
CA LEU A 43 -0.49 -6.49 1.02
C LEU A 43 -1.51 -5.42 1.36
N PHE A 44 -2.10 -5.52 2.56
CA PHE A 44 -3.10 -4.57 3.01
C PHE A 44 -2.52 -3.17 3.14
N ALA A 45 -1.30 -3.05 3.67
CA ALA A 45 -0.55 -1.82 3.72
C ALA A 45 -0.41 -1.20 2.33
N TYR A 46 0.03 -2.01 1.36
CA TYR A 46 0.25 -1.57 -0.01
C TYR A 46 -1.06 -1.09 -0.68
N LEU A 47 -2.15 -1.84 -0.59
CA LEU A 47 -3.45 -1.48 -1.19
C LEU A 47 -3.98 -0.14 -0.67
N LEU A 48 -3.82 0.10 0.63
CA LEU A 48 -4.26 1.32 1.29
C LEU A 48 -3.39 2.53 0.90
N ILE A 49 -2.07 2.34 0.83
CA ILE A 49 -1.13 3.36 0.34
C ILE A 49 -1.42 3.71 -1.12
N VAL A 50 -1.67 2.72 -1.98
CA VAL A 50 -2.01 2.97 -3.40
C VAL A 50 -3.30 3.75 -3.53
N SER A 51 -4.32 3.42 -2.74
CA SER A 51 -5.59 4.14 -2.77
C SER A 51 -5.42 5.61 -2.35
N TYR A 52 -4.54 5.87 -1.37
CA TYR A 52 -4.15 7.23 -1.00
C TYR A 52 -3.39 7.95 -2.12
N PHE A 53 -2.36 7.31 -2.69
CA PHE A 53 -1.57 7.90 -3.76
C PHE A 53 -2.40 8.19 -5.00
N LYS A 54 -3.34 7.33 -5.40
CA LYS A 54 -4.24 7.57 -6.53
C LYS A 54 -5.10 8.83 -6.32
N LEU A 55 -5.56 9.07 -5.09
CA LEU A 55 -6.39 10.23 -4.75
C LEU A 55 -5.54 11.50 -4.57
N ALA A 56 -4.30 11.35 -4.10
CA ALA A 56 -3.31 12.41 -4.10
C ALA A 56 -2.92 12.79 -5.54
N ASP A 57 -2.74 11.83 -6.42
CA ASP A 57 -2.40 11.98 -7.84
C ASP A 57 -3.48 12.72 -8.63
N GLU A 58 -4.76 12.39 -8.41
CA GLU A 58 -5.91 13.15 -8.96
C GLU A 58 -5.94 14.63 -8.53
N LYS A 59 -5.30 15.00 -7.41
CA LYS A 59 -5.28 16.38 -6.88
C LYS A 59 -3.94 17.09 -7.02
N ILE A 60 -2.84 16.37 -7.22
CA ILE A 60 -1.46 16.88 -7.26
C ILE A 60 -0.89 16.81 -8.69
N GLY A 61 -1.53 16.09 -9.62
CA GLY A 61 -1.10 16.04 -11.02
C GLY A 61 0.18 15.22 -11.18
N ALA A 62 0.23 14.01 -10.63
CA ALA A 62 1.40 13.16 -10.83
C ALA A 62 1.45 12.66 -12.28
N THR A 63 2.67 12.58 -12.80
CA THR A 63 2.93 12.30 -14.21
C THR A 63 2.75 10.81 -14.49
N SER A 64 2.43 10.41 -15.72
CA SER A 64 2.23 9.02 -16.16
C SER A 64 3.33 8.02 -15.71
N ARG A 65 4.53 8.52 -15.40
CA ARG A 65 5.67 7.76 -14.86
C ARG A 65 5.45 7.27 -13.42
N ASP A 66 4.82 8.07 -12.56
CA ASP A 66 4.53 7.70 -11.18
C ASP A 66 3.49 6.58 -11.13
N LYS A 67 2.47 6.65 -12.01
CA LYS A 67 1.49 5.55 -12.20
C LYS A 67 2.15 4.24 -12.63
N MET A 68 3.21 4.30 -13.42
CA MET A 68 3.95 3.13 -13.89
C MET A 68 4.82 2.52 -12.80
N LEU A 69 5.48 3.34 -11.97
CA LEU A 69 6.20 2.88 -10.78
C LEU A 69 5.24 2.23 -9.76
N PHE A 70 4.04 2.79 -9.59
CA PHE A 70 3.01 2.19 -8.74
C PHE A 70 2.53 0.84 -9.29
N ARG A 71 2.19 0.73 -10.58
CA ARG A 71 1.82 -0.57 -11.17
C ARG A 71 2.93 -1.60 -11.10
N GLY A 72 4.18 -1.18 -11.34
CA GLY A 72 5.35 -2.04 -11.24
C GLY A 72 5.57 -2.55 -9.81
N GLY A 73 5.47 -1.67 -8.82
CA GLY A 73 5.56 -2.04 -7.41
C GLY A 73 4.50 -3.05 -6.97
N LEU A 74 3.28 -2.96 -7.52
CA LEU A 74 2.17 -3.87 -7.22
C LEU A 74 2.43 -5.28 -7.79
N LEU A 75 2.95 -5.35 -9.02
CA LEU A 75 3.31 -6.62 -9.64
C LEU A 75 4.51 -7.28 -8.94
N ILE A 76 5.50 -6.48 -8.53
CA ILE A 76 6.66 -6.97 -7.79
C ILE A 76 6.25 -7.46 -6.40
N SER A 77 5.44 -6.70 -5.67
CA SER A 77 4.97 -7.11 -4.33
C SER A 77 4.12 -8.38 -4.42
N LEU A 78 3.19 -8.45 -5.38
CA LEU A 78 2.43 -9.67 -5.66
C LEU A 78 3.34 -10.86 -6.00
N GLY A 79 4.38 -10.65 -6.81
CA GLY A 79 5.34 -11.70 -7.17
C GLY A 79 6.14 -12.22 -5.97
N VAL A 80 6.62 -11.32 -5.11
CA VAL A 80 7.34 -11.68 -3.87
C VAL A 80 6.45 -12.50 -2.94
N ILE A 81 5.18 -12.13 -2.81
CA ILE A 81 4.22 -12.88 -1.99
C ILE A 81 3.89 -14.22 -2.65
N TRP A 82 3.69 -14.25 -3.96
CA TRP A 82 3.44 -15.50 -4.67
C TRP A 82 4.56 -16.52 -4.46
N ILE A 83 5.81 -16.07 -4.53
CA ILE A 83 6.99 -16.89 -4.27
C ILE A 83 7.06 -17.30 -2.79
N GLY A 84 6.76 -16.37 -1.87
CA GLY A 84 6.73 -16.64 -0.42
C GLY A 84 5.54 -17.47 0.07
N VAL A 85 4.49 -17.67 -0.72
CA VAL A 85 3.37 -18.58 -0.45
C VAL A 85 3.64 -19.99 -1.01
N LEU A 86 4.50 -20.10 -2.01
CA LEU A 86 4.81 -21.37 -2.71
C LEU A 86 6.01 -22.14 -2.13
N LEU A 87 6.86 -21.47 -1.36
CA LEU A 87 7.97 -22.04 -0.59
C LEU A 87 7.49 -22.44 0.82
#